data_AF-A0A2N9WR41-F1
#
_entry.id   AF-A0A2N9WR41-F1
#
_cell.length_a   1.000
_cell.length_b   1.000
_cell.length_c   1.000
_cell.angle_alpha   90.00
_cell.angle_beta   90.00
_cell.angle_gamma   90.00
#
_symmetry.space_group_name_H-M   'P 1'
#
loop_
_entity.id
_entity.type
_entity.pdbx_description
1 polymer ?
#
loop_
_entity_poly.entity_id
_entity_poly.type
_entity_poly.pdbx_seq_one_letter_code
_entity_poly.pdbx_strand_id
1 'polypeptide(L)'
;MVLLSLLGNFHAAPASATTPSTLIAEALDCHHLAQLTYTEMNSAQIQIAKSCDQHEAAQGWLNIYGKMNHTELAKAMVYEAS
;
A
#
# COMPACT_ATOMS: atom_id res chain seq x y z
N MET A 1 16.86 45.37 11.44
CA MET A 1 16.90 44.17 10.57
C MET A 1 15.80 43.23 11.04
N VAL A 2 14.76 43.09 10.22
CA VAL A 2 13.64 42.16 10.43
C VAL A 2 14.00 40.87 9.73
N LEU A 3 14.02 39.76 10.46
CA LEU A 3 13.76 38.44 9.90
C LEU A 3 13.28 37.51 11.01
N LEU A 4 11.96 37.42 11.12
CA LEU A 4 11.27 36.28 11.71
C LEU A 4 11.66 35.04 10.89
N SER A 5 12.04 33.97 11.57
CA SER A 5 11.86 32.63 11.01
C SER A 5 11.47 31.71 12.16
N LEU A 6 10.19 31.38 12.15
CA LEU A 6 9.54 30.44 13.04
C LEU A 6 10.25 29.09 12.94
N LEU A 7 10.96 28.71 14.00
CA LEU A 7 11.32 27.32 14.24
C LEU A 7 10.01 26.58 14.53
N GLY A 8 9.42 26.01 13.48
CA GLY A 8 8.32 25.06 13.62
C GLY A 8 8.80 23.90 14.47
N ASN A 9 8.34 23.86 15.72
CA ASN A 9 8.40 22.70 16.60
C ASN A 9 7.54 21.58 16.00
N PHE A 10 8.10 20.87 15.02
CA PHE A 10 7.59 19.56 14.65
C PHE A 10 7.95 18.61 15.77
N HIS A 11 7.00 18.43 16.68
CA HIS A 11 7.04 17.42 17.71
C HIS A 11 7.16 16.07 16.99
N ALA A 12 8.34 15.45 17.04
CA ALA A 12 8.52 14.07 16.66
C ALA A 12 7.71 13.22 17.65
N ALA A 13 6.44 12.99 17.33
CA ALA A 13 5.67 11.96 17.99
C ALA A 13 6.37 10.62 17.71
N PRO A 14 6.65 9.79 18.74
CA PRO A 14 7.18 8.47 18.49
C PRO A 14 6.14 7.69 17.70
N ALA A 15 6.51 7.18 16.53
CA ALA A 15 5.72 6.21 15.80
C ALA A 15 5.64 4.93 16.63
N SER A 16 4.63 4.85 17.49
CA SER A 16 4.25 3.63 18.21
C SER A 16 2.91 3.16 17.66
N ALA A 17 2.97 2.12 16.81
CA ALA A 17 1.91 1.19 16.43
C ALA A 17 2.46 0.38 15.23
N THR A 18 2.57 -0.94 15.20
CA THR A 18 1.91 -2.01 15.97
C THR A 18 2.80 -3.26 15.87
N THR A 19 2.93 -4.01 16.96
CA THR A 19 3.63 -5.30 16.96
C THR A 19 2.94 -6.35 16.08
N PRO A 20 3.69 -7.33 15.54
CA PRO A 20 3.25 -8.26 14.50
C PRO A 20 2.56 -9.49 15.13
N SER A 21 1.31 -9.80 14.78
CA SER A 21 0.70 -11.08 15.21
C SER A 21 -0.57 -11.54 14.46
N THR A 22 -0.91 -10.97 13.30
CA THR A 22 -2.08 -11.44 12.50
C THR A 22 -1.72 -11.97 11.11
N LEU A 23 -0.53 -11.68 10.58
CA LEU A 23 -0.12 -12.08 9.23
C LEU A 23 -0.02 -13.61 9.02
N ILE A 24 0.06 -14.41 10.08
CA ILE A 24 0.31 -15.86 9.97
C ILE A 24 -0.99 -16.66 9.87
N ALA A 25 -2.13 -16.14 10.36
CA ALA A 25 -3.44 -16.79 10.23
C ALA A 25 -4.20 -16.33 8.97
N GLU A 26 -3.88 -15.15 8.44
CA GLU A 26 -4.48 -14.57 7.22
C GLU A 26 -3.72 -14.90 5.93
N ALA A 27 -2.64 -15.68 6.01
CA ALA A 27 -2.16 -16.46 4.88
C ALA A 27 -3.13 -17.63 4.56
N LEU A 28 -4.45 -17.38 4.66
CA LEU A 28 -5.39 -18.04 3.76
C LEU A 28 -4.82 -17.84 2.37
N ASP A 29 -4.62 -18.94 1.67
CA ASP A 29 -3.85 -18.97 0.44
C ASP A 29 -4.44 -17.99 -0.58
N CYS A 30 -3.89 -16.77 -0.68
CA CYS A 30 -4.32 -15.77 -1.66
C CYS A 30 -4.29 -16.36 -3.07
N HIS A 31 -3.37 -17.31 -3.31
CA HIS A 31 -3.31 -18.08 -4.55
C HIS A 31 -4.54 -18.97 -4.75
N HIS A 32 -5.06 -19.62 -3.70
CA HIS A 32 -6.34 -20.34 -3.78
C HIS A 32 -7.52 -19.40 -4.04
N LEU A 33 -7.59 -18.25 -3.36
CA LEU A 33 -8.67 -17.28 -3.58
C LEU A 33 -8.62 -16.68 -5.00
N ALA A 34 -7.43 -16.47 -5.55
CA ALA A 34 -7.24 -16.01 -6.93
C ALA A 34 -7.72 -17.02 -7.99
N GLN A 35 -7.92 -18.29 -7.62
CA GLN A 35 -8.48 -19.32 -8.49
C GLN A 35 -10.02 -19.39 -8.45
N LEU A 36 -10.66 -18.69 -7.49
CA LEU A 36 -12.11 -18.65 -7.36
C LEU A 36 -12.68 -17.44 -8.10
N THR A 37 -13.87 -17.60 -8.67
CA THR A 37 -14.70 -16.48 -9.13
C THR A 37 -15.39 -15.79 -7.95
N TYR A 38 -15.72 -14.51 -8.10
CA TYR A 38 -16.40 -13.73 -7.05
C TYR A 38 -17.69 -14.39 -6.53
N THR A 39 -18.42 -15.09 -7.40
CA THR A 39 -19.67 -15.79 -7.05
C THR A 39 -19.45 -17.08 -6.26
N GLU A 40 -18.24 -17.65 -6.28
CA GLU A 40 -17.88 -18.85 -5.52
C GLU A 40 -17.37 -18.52 -4.11
N MET A 41 -17.05 -17.25 -3.85
CA MET A 41 -16.55 -16.80 -2.56
C MET A 41 -17.71 -16.44 -1.61
N ASN A 42 -17.57 -16.84 -0.34
CA ASN A 42 -18.39 -16.30 0.73
C ASN A 42 -17.92 -14.89 1.14
N SER A 43 -18.72 -14.21 1.97
CA SER A 43 -18.44 -12.83 2.39
C SER A 43 -17.08 -12.64 3.08
N ALA A 44 -16.60 -13.62 3.84
CA ALA A 44 -15.29 -13.54 4.49
C ALA A 44 -14.16 -13.72 3.47
N GLN A 45 -14.30 -14.68 2.56
CA GLN A 45 -13.34 -14.91 1.46
C GLN A 45 -13.22 -13.68 0.57
N ILE A 46 -14.32 -12.97 0.29
CA ILE A 46 -14.30 -11.72 -0.48
C ILE A 46 -13.46 -10.64 0.22
N GLN A 47 -13.60 -10.49 1.55
CA GLN A 47 -12.79 -9.49 2.28
C GLN A 47 -11.31 -9.84 2.26
N ILE A 48 -10.98 -11.13 2.38
CA ILE A 48 -9.60 -11.60 2.33
C ILE A 48 -9.03 -11.43 0.92
N ALA A 49 -9.77 -11.83 -0.13
CA ALA A 49 -9.37 -11.64 -1.52
C ALA A 49 -9.09 -10.15 -1.82
N LYS A 50 -9.95 -9.25 -1.35
CA LYS A 50 -9.71 -7.80 -1.47
C LYS A 50 -8.42 -7.34 -0.80
N SER A 51 -8.11 -7.87 0.39
CA SER A 51 -6.84 -7.57 1.06
C SER A 51 -5.63 -8.13 0.28
N CYS A 52 -5.76 -9.32 -0.30
CA CYS A 52 -4.75 -9.90 -1.20
C CYS A 52 -4.53 -9.00 -2.43
N ASP A 53 -5.60 -8.61 -3.12
CA ASP A 53 -5.54 -7.75 -4.32
C ASP A 53 -4.87 -6.41 -4.02
N GLN A 54 -5.20 -5.80 -2.87
CA GLN A 54 -4.59 -4.54 -2.44
C GLN A 54 -3.09 -4.70 -2.18
N HIS A 55 -2.69 -5.81 -1.56
CA HIS A 55 -1.29 -6.09 -1.29
C HIS A 55 -0.49 -6.31 -2.59
N GLU A 56 -1.03 -7.11 -3.51
CA GLU A 56 -0.41 -7.37 -4.81
C GLU A 56 -0.29 -6.08 -5.63
N ALA A 57 -1.36 -5.28 -5.69
CA ALA A 57 -1.33 -3.99 -6.37
C ALA A 57 -0.28 -3.03 -5.77
N ALA A 58 -0.17 -2.98 -4.44
CA ALA A 58 0.84 -2.16 -3.78
C ALA A 58 2.27 -2.63 -4.09
N GLN A 59 2.51 -3.94 -4.10
CA GLN A 59 3.80 -4.51 -4.49
C GLN A 59 4.12 -4.23 -5.97
N GLY A 60 3.15 -4.40 -6.87
CA GLY A 60 3.28 -4.06 -8.28
C GLY A 60 3.66 -2.59 -8.48
N TRP A 61 2.95 -1.68 -7.80
CA TRP A 61 3.26 -0.26 -7.81
C TRP A 61 4.69 0.02 -7.30
N LEU A 62 5.09 -0.56 -6.17
CA LEU A 62 6.44 -0.37 -5.63
C LEU A 62 7.53 -0.92 -6.56
N ASN A 63 7.28 -2.04 -7.24
CA ASN A 63 8.23 -2.63 -8.17
C ASN A 63 8.44 -1.75 -9.41
N ILE A 64 7.36 -1.15 -9.93
CA ILE A 64 7.42 -0.28 -11.11
C ILE A 64 7.97 1.10 -10.73
N TYR A 65 7.37 1.74 -9.73
CA TYR A 65 7.58 3.16 -9.42
C TYR A 65 8.48 3.42 -8.22
N GLY A 66 8.66 2.45 -7.31
CA GLY A 66 9.27 2.68 -6.00
C GLY A 66 10.75 3.09 -6.05
N LYS A 67 11.42 2.91 -7.19
CA LYS A 67 12.81 3.34 -7.41
C LYS A 67 12.91 4.62 -8.25
N MET A 68 11.81 5.12 -8.78
CA MET A 68 11.78 6.31 -9.62
C MET A 68 11.98 7.57 -8.77
N ASN A 69 12.70 8.55 -9.31
CA ASN A 69 12.68 9.88 -8.74
C ASN A 69 11.35 10.59 -9.06
N HIS A 70 11.08 11.74 -8.42
CA HIS A 70 9.79 12.43 -8.57
C HIS A 70 9.47 12.85 -10.02
N THR A 71 10.48 13.19 -10.82
CA THR A 71 10.27 13.61 -12.23
C THR A 71 9.92 12.40 -13.10
N GLU A 72 10.59 11.27 -12.87
CA GLU A 72 10.31 10.01 -13.57
C GLU A 72 8.93 9.47 -13.22
N LEU A 73 8.57 9.51 -11.94
CA LEU A 73 7.25 9.11 -11.45
C LEU A 73 6.13 9.94 -12.09
N ALA A 74 6.29 11.26 -12.11
CA ALA A 74 5.29 12.16 -12.70
C ALA A 74 5.10 11.90 -14.21
N LYS A 75 6.18 11.58 -14.94
CA LYS A 75 6.08 11.19 -16.34
C LYS A 75 5.37 9.85 -16.50
N ALA A 76 5.72 8.85 -15.70
CA ALA A 76 5.12 7.52 -15.79
C ALA A 76 3.60 7.59 -15.55
N MET A 77 3.14 8.30 -14.51
CA MET A 77 1.71 8.50 -14.24
C MET A 77 0.93 9.14 -15.39
N VAL A 78 1.54 10.10 -16.11
CA VAL A 78 0.88 10.80 -17.23
C VAL A 78 0.77 9.91 -18.47
N TYR A 79 1.80 9.10 -18.77
CA TYR A 79 1.86 8.30 -20.00
C TYR A 79 1.34 6.87 -19.85
N GLU A 80 1.20 6.33 -18.64
CA GLU A 80 0.51 5.03 -18.44
C GLU A 80 -1.01 5.17 -18.38
N ALA A 81 -1.53 6.36 -18.10
CA ALA A 81 -2.97 6.62 -18.12
C ALA A 81 -3.55 6.83 -19.54
N SER A 82 -2.73 6.69 -20.58
CA SER A 82 -3.06 6.90 -21.99
C SER A 82 -2.84 5.65 -22.83
#